data_AF-A0A835SSB8-F1
#
_entry.id   AF-A0A835SSB8-F1
#
_cell.length_a   1.000
_cell.length_b   1.000
_cell.length_c   1.000
_cell.angle_alpha   90.00
_cell.angle_beta   90.00
_cell.angle_gamma   90.00
#
_symmetry.space_group_name_H-M   'P 1'
#
loop_
_entity.id
_entity.type
_entity.pdbx_description
1 polymer ?
#
loop_
_entity_poly.entity_id
_entity_poly.type
_entity_poly.pdbx_seq_one_letter_code
_entity_poly.pdbx_strand_id
1 'polypeptide(L)'
;MAAGAVKARHTWEELQKIINSKDPEALGILGRSQEQLDTYLKRRAEILKEWASAGDNLRFRLFGSPTKLNEDGQLVVDADNDHTAHECHIMVMRNEYGYYLDEGLEHINIWCSDRPLSAEVVEAIIRERLPCEAYLWFVNPPQYQSIKAIWHAHVMVKGLKEEHSHISAPGEVEVLDPEAYLQASRRRVEEGQAGQAAAAAGQGAAGTGQSASGTRS
;
A
#
# COMPACT_ATOMS: atom_id res chain seq x y z
N MET A 1 -16.44 -13.46 3.15
CA MET A 1 -15.72 -14.71 2.79
C MET A 1 -14.44 -14.28 2.10
N ALA A 2 -13.28 -14.87 2.43
CA ALA A 2 -12.07 -14.58 1.66
C ALA A 2 -12.26 -15.04 0.22
N ALA A 3 -11.69 -14.31 -0.75
CA ALA A 3 -11.68 -14.75 -2.14
C ALA A 3 -11.08 -16.16 -2.26
N GLY A 4 -11.72 -17.01 -3.07
CA GLY A 4 -11.37 -18.42 -3.21
C GLY A 4 -10.02 -18.64 -3.91
N ALA A 5 -9.64 -19.91 -4.05
CA ALA A 5 -8.48 -20.27 -4.84
C ALA A 5 -8.73 -20.02 -6.33
N VAL A 6 -7.74 -19.46 -7.03
CA VAL A 6 -7.72 -19.27 -8.47
C VAL A 6 -6.70 -20.20 -9.11
N LYS A 7 -6.96 -20.60 -10.36
CA LYS A 7 -6.13 -21.58 -11.09
C LYS A 7 -5.00 -20.94 -11.90
N ALA A 8 -5.11 -19.65 -12.21
CA ALA A 8 -4.14 -18.93 -13.03
C ALA A 8 -3.71 -17.64 -12.32
N ARG A 9 -2.48 -17.22 -12.62
CA ARG A 9 -1.94 -15.93 -12.16
C ARG A 9 -2.63 -14.80 -12.92
N HIS A 10 -2.94 -13.72 -12.21
CA HIS A 10 -3.47 -12.49 -12.82
C HIS A 10 -2.34 -11.69 -13.46
N THR A 11 -2.50 -11.41 -14.75
CA THR A 11 -1.64 -10.52 -15.53
C THR A 11 -1.93 -9.05 -15.22
N TRP A 12 -1.02 -8.15 -15.61
CA TRP A 12 -1.22 -6.71 -15.42
C TRP A 12 -2.47 -6.20 -16.15
N GLU A 13 -2.68 -6.65 -17.38
CA GLU A 13 -3.80 -6.24 -18.23
C GLU A 13 -5.14 -6.73 -17.66
N GLU A 14 -5.18 -7.91 -17.03
CA GLU A 14 -6.36 -8.41 -16.32
C GLU A 14 -6.64 -7.57 -15.06
N LEU A 15 -5.61 -7.29 -14.26
CA LEU A 15 -5.74 -6.42 -13.09
C LEU A 15 -6.30 -5.04 -13.47
N GLN A 16 -5.79 -4.44 -14.55
CA GLN A 16 -6.30 -3.18 -15.07
C GLN A 16 -7.79 -3.26 -15.41
N LYS A 17 -8.22 -4.32 -16.11
CA LYS A 17 -9.64 -4.50 -16.46
C LYS A 17 -10.50 -4.67 -15.20
N ILE A 18 -10.07 -5.53 -14.27
CA ILE A 18 -10.81 -5.85 -13.05
C ILE A 18 -10.95 -4.59 -12.17
N ILE A 19 -9.83 -3.94 -11.84
CA ILE A 19 -9.82 -2.83 -10.89
C ILE A 19 -10.48 -1.58 -11.48
N ASN A 20 -10.22 -1.26 -12.76
CA ASN A 20 -10.79 -0.07 -13.39
C ASN A 20 -12.29 -0.22 -13.72
N SER A 21 -12.82 -1.45 -13.77
CA SER A 21 -14.26 -1.66 -13.94
C SER A 21 -15.09 -1.06 -12.80
N LYS A 22 -14.48 -0.91 -11.60
CA LYS A 22 -15.13 -0.52 -10.35
C LYS A 22 -16.31 -1.41 -9.95
N ASP A 23 -16.42 -2.59 -10.57
CA ASP A 23 -17.44 -3.58 -10.25
C ASP A 23 -17.00 -4.39 -9.02
N PRO A 24 -17.76 -4.34 -7.91
CA PRO A 24 -17.47 -5.15 -6.73
C PRO A 24 -17.38 -6.64 -7.02
N GLU A 25 -18.21 -7.17 -7.93
CA GLU A 25 -18.21 -8.60 -8.25
C GLU A 25 -16.92 -9.01 -8.97
N ALA A 26 -16.43 -8.16 -9.87
CA ALA A 26 -15.15 -8.36 -10.55
C ALA A 26 -13.99 -8.46 -9.54
N LEU A 27 -13.98 -7.67 -8.47
CA LEU A 27 -12.95 -7.79 -7.41
C LEU A 27 -13.00 -9.14 -6.69
N GLY A 28 -14.16 -9.81 -6.66
CA GLY A 28 -14.32 -11.15 -6.09
C GLY A 28 -13.51 -12.25 -6.80
N ILE A 29 -13.04 -12.00 -8.03
CA ILE A 29 -12.22 -12.95 -8.79
C ILE A 29 -10.73 -12.87 -8.45
N LEU A 30 -10.32 -11.82 -7.73
CA LEU A 30 -8.95 -11.68 -7.24
C LEU A 30 -8.74 -12.64 -6.08
N GLY A 31 -8.11 -13.78 -6.35
CA GLY A 31 -7.91 -14.85 -5.40
C GLY A 31 -6.44 -15.22 -5.21
N ARG A 32 -6.23 -16.28 -4.44
CA ARG A 32 -4.92 -16.84 -4.12
C ARG A 32 -4.70 -18.14 -4.89
N SER A 33 -3.47 -18.61 -5.01
CA SER A 33 -3.27 -20.02 -5.39
C SER A 33 -3.84 -20.92 -4.29
N GLN A 34 -4.08 -22.20 -4.60
CA GLN A 34 -4.52 -23.16 -3.59
C GLN A 34 -3.51 -23.25 -2.43
N GLU A 35 -2.22 -23.31 -2.73
CA GLU A 35 -1.14 -23.38 -1.73
C GLU A 35 -1.11 -22.13 -0.83
N GLN A 36 -1.24 -20.94 -1.41
CA GLN A 36 -1.32 -19.69 -0.66
C GLN A 36 -2.57 -19.64 0.23
N LEU A 37 -3.70 -20.14 -0.27
CA LEU A 37 -4.95 -20.22 0.49
C LEU A 37 -4.81 -21.20 1.66
N ASP A 38 -4.22 -22.37 1.45
CA ASP A 38 -4.00 -23.37 2.49
C ASP A 38 -3.08 -22.82 3.58
N THR A 39 -2.00 -22.13 3.18
CA THR A 39 -1.08 -21.46 4.11
C THR A 39 -1.81 -20.39 4.93
N TYR A 40 -2.62 -19.55 4.27
CA TYR A 40 -3.44 -18.54 4.93
C TYR A 40 -4.42 -19.16 5.95
N LEU A 41 -5.14 -20.21 5.56
CA LEU A 41 -6.12 -20.88 6.42
C LEU A 41 -5.45 -21.54 7.63
N LYS A 42 -4.30 -22.19 7.43
CA LYS A 42 -3.49 -22.77 8.51
C LYS A 42 -3.04 -21.68 9.48
N ARG A 43 -2.44 -20.60 8.99
CA ARG A 43 -1.97 -19.50 9.84
C ARG A 43 -3.12 -18.87 10.61
N ARG A 44 -4.26 -18.64 9.95
CA ARG A 44 -5.45 -18.09 10.59
C ARG A 44 -5.94 -18.99 11.73
N ALA A 45 -5.96 -20.30 11.52
CA ALA A 45 -6.34 -21.26 12.57
C ALA A 45 -5.37 -21.23 13.75
N GLU A 46 -4.07 -21.04 13.52
CA GLU A 46 -3.07 -20.88 14.59
C GLU A 46 -3.29 -19.59 15.39
N ILE A 47 -3.52 -18.46 14.71
CA ILE A 47 -3.81 -17.18 15.37
C ILE A 47 -5.01 -17.29 16.30
N LEU A 48 -6.09 -17.94 15.84
CA LEU A 48 -7.33 -18.08 16.60
C LEU A 48 -7.24 -19.03 17.81
N LYS A 49 -6.11 -19.71 18.02
CA LYS A 49 -5.86 -20.46 19.27
C LYS A 49 -5.52 -19.54 20.43
N GLU A 50 -4.89 -18.41 20.14
CA GLU A 50 -4.38 -17.47 21.14
C GLU A 50 -5.17 -16.17 21.15
N TRP A 51 -5.66 -15.74 20.00
CA TRP A 51 -6.36 -14.47 19.81
C TRP A 51 -7.85 -14.68 19.61
N ALA A 52 -8.67 -13.81 20.21
CA ALA A 52 -10.12 -13.83 20.00
C ALA A 52 -10.48 -13.55 18.53
N SER A 53 -9.68 -12.74 17.84
CA SER A 53 -9.84 -12.51 16.41
C SER A 53 -8.51 -12.27 15.68
N ALA A 54 -8.52 -12.51 14.37
CA ALA A 54 -7.41 -12.11 13.50
C ALA A 54 -7.24 -10.58 13.42
N GLY A 55 -8.31 -9.82 13.67
CA GLY A 55 -8.26 -8.36 13.73
C GLY A 55 -7.46 -7.87 14.93
N ASP A 56 -7.68 -8.47 16.11
CA ASP A 56 -6.92 -8.14 17.33
C ASP A 56 -5.44 -8.46 17.15
N ASN A 57 -5.14 -9.64 16.61
CA ASN A 57 -3.76 -10.04 16.32
C ASN A 57 -3.06 -9.05 15.38
N LEU A 58 -3.75 -8.61 14.33
CA LEU A 58 -3.18 -7.65 13.38
C LEU A 58 -3.02 -6.27 14.00
N ARG A 59 -3.98 -5.78 14.79
CA ARG A 59 -3.83 -4.48 15.48
C ARG A 59 -2.59 -4.46 16.37
N PHE A 60 -2.40 -5.50 17.18
CA PHE A 60 -1.19 -5.66 17.98
C PHE A 60 0.08 -5.76 17.12
N ARG A 61 0.10 -6.64 16.11
CA ARG A 61 1.30 -6.85 15.28
C ARG A 61 1.71 -5.63 14.45
N LEU A 62 0.72 -4.92 13.91
CA LEU A 62 0.94 -3.78 13.04
C LEU A 62 1.23 -2.53 13.85
N PHE A 63 0.35 -2.20 14.79
CA PHE A 63 0.35 -0.91 15.46
C PHE A 63 0.84 -0.95 16.91
N GLY A 64 1.16 -2.13 17.45
CA GLY A 64 1.55 -2.27 18.85
C GLY A 64 0.41 -2.00 19.83
N SER A 65 -0.85 -2.10 19.38
CA SER A 65 -2.03 -1.86 20.22
C SER A 65 -1.97 -2.68 21.51
N PRO A 66 -2.26 -2.11 22.69
CA PRO A 66 -2.24 -2.85 23.95
C PRO A 66 -3.27 -3.97 23.94
N THR A 67 -3.00 -5.02 24.71
CA THR A 67 -3.85 -6.22 24.76
C THR A 67 -4.16 -6.64 26.18
N LYS A 68 -5.28 -7.35 26.33
CA LYS A 68 -5.70 -8.01 27.57
C LYS A 68 -6.29 -9.38 27.26
N LEU A 69 -6.44 -10.21 28.30
CA LEU A 69 -7.19 -11.46 28.17
C LEU A 69 -8.68 -11.19 28.32
N ASN A 70 -9.50 -11.82 27.49
CA ASN A 70 -10.96 -11.86 27.66
C ASN A 70 -11.36 -12.96 28.66
N GLU A 71 -12.67 -13.12 28.89
CA GLU A 71 -13.22 -14.13 29.81
C GLU A 71 -12.87 -15.58 29.40
N ASP A 72 -12.65 -15.82 28.11
CA ASP A 72 -12.25 -17.12 27.54
C ASP A 72 -10.72 -17.36 27.60
N GLY A 73 -9.96 -16.42 28.17
CA GLY A 73 -8.49 -16.51 28.25
C GLY A 73 -7.77 -16.28 26.92
N GLN A 74 -8.41 -15.62 25.95
CA GLN A 74 -7.83 -15.25 24.65
C GLN A 74 -7.38 -13.79 24.65
N LEU A 75 -6.34 -13.48 23.86
CA LEU A 75 -5.89 -12.11 23.65
C LEU A 75 -6.89 -11.30 22.81
N VAL A 76 -7.23 -10.12 23.31
CA VAL A 76 -8.02 -9.08 22.64
C VAL A 76 -7.29 -7.74 22.72
N VAL A 77 -7.56 -6.83 21.79
CA VAL A 77 -7.10 -5.44 21.94
C VAL A 77 -7.81 -4.79 23.12
N ASP A 78 -7.03 -4.11 23.96
CA ASP A 78 -7.55 -3.34 25.07
C ASP A 78 -8.03 -1.96 24.58
N ALA A 79 -9.26 -1.91 24.09
CA ALA A 79 -9.85 -0.71 23.50
C ALA A 79 -9.83 0.52 24.43
N ASP A 80 -9.89 0.31 25.74
CA ASP A 80 -9.86 1.39 26.74
C ASP A 80 -8.49 2.08 26.83
N ASN A 81 -7.43 1.40 26.35
CA ASN A 81 -6.04 1.87 26.39
C ASN A 81 -5.42 2.01 24.98
N ASP A 82 -6.18 1.72 23.91
CA ASP A 82 -5.67 1.71 22.53
C ASP A 82 -5.55 3.12 21.95
N HIS A 83 -4.42 3.78 22.22
CA HIS A 83 -4.06 5.08 21.65
C HIS A 83 -3.98 5.06 20.10
N THR A 84 -3.77 3.89 19.48
CA THR A 84 -3.71 3.77 18.02
C THR A 84 -5.07 3.97 17.35
N ALA A 85 -6.16 3.93 18.13
CA ALA A 85 -7.51 4.19 17.68
C ALA A 85 -7.84 5.68 17.49
N HIS A 86 -6.97 6.60 17.93
CA HIS A 86 -7.22 8.04 17.87
C HIS A 86 -6.20 8.79 17.02
N GLU A 87 -5.03 8.20 16.80
CA GLU A 87 -3.99 8.71 15.92
C GLU A 87 -3.97 7.88 14.64
N CYS A 88 -3.94 8.56 13.49
CA CYS A 88 -3.94 7.94 12.18
C CYS A 88 -2.56 7.33 11.90
N HIS A 89 -2.31 6.14 12.42
CA HIS A 89 -1.10 5.39 12.16
C HIS A 89 -1.20 4.68 10.80
N ILE A 90 -0.13 4.74 10.02
CA ILE A 90 -0.07 4.05 8.72
C ILE A 90 1.07 3.04 8.68
N MET A 91 0.86 1.99 7.88
CA MET A 91 1.91 1.04 7.50
C MET A 91 1.77 0.67 6.03
N VAL A 92 2.88 0.66 5.30
CA VAL A 92 2.94 0.23 3.90
C VAL A 92 3.74 -1.05 3.83
N MET A 93 3.09 -2.19 3.60
CA MET A 93 3.74 -3.50 3.70
C MET A 93 3.39 -4.41 2.54
N ARG A 94 4.32 -5.29 2.15
CA ARG A 94 3.99 -6.42 1.28
C ARG A 94 2.90 -7.27 1.93
N ASN A 95 1.91 -7.69 1.15
CA ASN A 95 0.85 -8.54 1.66
C ASN A 95 1.39 -9.96 1.87
N GLU A 96 1.46 -10.39 3.14
CA GLU A 96 1.94 -11.73 3.55
C GLU A 96 1.15 -12.86 2.86
N TYR A 97 -0.11 -12.60 2.50
CA TYR A 97 -1.00 -13.52 1.79
C TYR A 97 -1.58 -12.84 0.56
N GLY A 98 -0.69 -12.36 -0.32
CA GLY A 98 -1.03 -11.68 -1.57
C GLY A 98 -1.87 -12.51 -2.53
N TYR A 99 -2.31 -11.86 -3.61
CA TYR A 99 -3.08 -12.53 -4.67
C TYR A 99 -2.14 -13.36 -5.54
N TYR A 100 -2.70 -14.27 -6.33
CA TYR A 100 -1.92 -15.04 -7.28
C TYR A 100 -1.64 -14.18 -8.51
N LEU A 101 -0.53 -13.45 -8.48
CA LEU A 101 -0.13 -12.49 -9.51
C LEU A 101 0.97 -13.06 -10.40
N ASP A 102 1.11 -12.49 -11.59
CA ASP A 102 2.19 -12.82 -12.50
C ASP A 102 3.57 -12.34 -12.02
N GLU A 103 4.64 -12.84 -12.63
CA GLU A 103 6.01 -12.46 -12.27
C GLU A 103 6.26 -10.96 -12.49
N GLY A 104 7.00 -10.34 -11.56
CA GLY A 104 7.26 -8.88 -11.58
C GLY A 104 6.10 -8.01 -11.09
N LEU A 105 4.99 -8.63 -10.65
CA LEU A 105 3.89 -7.95 -9.98
C LEU A 105 3.94 -8.16 -8.46
N GLU A 106 3.62 -7.11 -7.72
CA GLU A 106 3.58 -7.15 -6.27
C GLU A 106 2.21 -6.75 -5.71
N HIS A 107 1.87 -7.33 -4.57
CA HIS A 107 0.70 -6.96 -3.80
C HIS A 107 1.15 -6.32 -2.48
N ILE A 108 0.92 -5.02 -2.36
CA ILE A 108 1.22 -4.20 -1.18
C ILE A 108 -0.08 -3.79 -0.52
N ASN A 109 -0.10 -3.74 0.81
CA ASN A 109 -1.19 -3.18 1.58
C ASN A 109 -0.75 -1.86 2.22
N ILE A 110 -1.64 -0.86 2.17
CA ILE A 110 -1.55 0.34 2.98
C ILE A 110 -2.59 0.19 4.09
N TRP A 111 -2.13 0.04 5.33
CA TRP A 111 -2.98 -0.10 6.51
C TRP A 111 -3.16 1.25 7.20
N CYS A 112 -4.34 1.49 7.78
CA CYS A 112 -4.60 2.61 8.67
C CYS A 112 -5.33 2.14 9.94
N SER A 113 -4.84 2.55 11.11
CA SER A 113 -5.33 2.10 12.42
C SER A 113 -6.71 2.63 12.81
N ASP A 114 -7.00 3.87 12.40
CA ASP A 114 -8.16 4.65 12.87
C ASP A 114 -9.28 4.70 11.83
N ARG A 115 -9.02 5.31 10.67
CA ARG A 115 -10.05 5.70 9.70
C ARG A 115 -9.68 5.39 8.25
N PRO A 116 -10.66 5.32 7.33
CA PRO A 116 -10.38 5.30 5.91
C PRO A 116 -9.57 6.51 5.44
N LEU A 117 -8.55 6.28 4.62
CA LEU A 117 -7.80 7.37 3.96
C LEU A 117 -8.52 7.83 2.69
N SER A 118 -8.37 9.10 2.33
CA SER A 118 -8.87 9.62 1.05
C SER A 118 -8.04 9.05 -0.11
N ALA A 119 -8.62 9.07 -1.33
CA ALA A 119 -7.93 8.65 -2.53
C ALA A 119 -6.63 9.45 -2.77
N GLU A 120 -6.67 10.78 -2.56
CA GLU A 120 -5.48 11.62 -2.75
C GLU A 120 -4.36 11.24 -1.79
N VAL A 121 -4.69 10.92 -0.53
CA VAL A 121 -3.71 10.50 0.48
C VAL A 121 -3.08 9.18 0.10
N VAL A 122 -3.89 8.19 -0.30
CA VAL A 122 -3.40 6.88 -0.75
C VAL A 122 -2.46 7.04 -1.94
N GLU A 123 -2.86 7.81 -2.95
CA GLU A 123 -2.03 8.04 -4.13
C GLU A 123 -0.74 8.82 -3.82
N ALA A 124 -0.79 9.77 -2.87
CA ALA A 124 0.41 10.45 -2.39
C ALA A 124 1.38 9.47 -1.71
N ILE A 125 0.87 8.58 -0.84
CA ILE A 125 1.66 7.53 -0.19
C ILE A 125 2.30 6.61 -1.25
N ILE A 126 1.52 6.15 -2.23
CA ILE A 126 2.03 5.28 -3.30
C ILE A 126 3.15 5.99 -4.08
N ARG A 127 2.93 7.22 -4.54
CA ARG A 127 3.93 7.96 -5.33
C ARG A 127 5.24 8.18 -4.56
N GLU A 128 5.16 8.45 -3.27
CA GLU A 128 6.34 8.78 -2.47
C GLU A 128 7.08 7.54 -1.97
N ARG A 129 6.35 6.48 -1.58
CA ARG A 129 6.95 5.30 -0.94
C ARG A 129 7.17 4.14 -1.89
N LEU A 130 6.45 4.07 -2.99
CA LEU A 130 6.45 2.94 -3.91
C LEU A 130 6.84 3.39 -5.32
N PRO A 131 8.08 3.90 -5.52
CA PRO A 131 8.54 4.28 -6.85
C PRO A 131 8.53 3.07 -7.77
N CYS A 132 7.67 3.11 -8.79
CA CYS A 132 7.39 1.98 -9.66
C CYS A 132 7.12 2.44 -11.10
N GLU A 133 6.99 1.49 -12.02
CA GLU A 133 6.58 1.77 -13.41
C GLU A 133 5.09 2.09 -13.49
N ALA A 134 4.27 1.30 -12.80
CA ALA A 134 2.83 1.47 -12.76
C ALA A 134 2.22 0.87 -11.49
N TYR A 135 1.09 1.44 -11.06
CA TYR A 135 0.32 0.92 -9.93
C TYR A 135 -1.18 0.94 -10.23
N LEU A 136 -1.92 0.07 -9.55
CA LEU A 136 -3.37 0.08 -9.40
C LEU A 136 -3.68 -0.06 -7.93
N TRP A 137 -4.76 0.54 -7.43
CA TRP A 137 -5.15 0.32 -6.04
C TRP A 137 -6.66 0.30 -5.86
N PHE A 138 -7.11 -0.36 -4.80
CA PHE A 138 -8.51 -0.45 -4.42
C PHE A 138 -8.67 -0.83 -2.95
N VAL A 139 -9.89 -0.66 -2.42
CA VAL A 139 -10.30 -1.21 -1.13
C VAL A 139 -11.27 -2.35 -1.40
N ASN A 140 -11.05 -3.50 -0.79
CA ASN A 140 -11.96 -4.63 -0.96
C ASN A 140 -13.38 -4.26 -0.50
N PRO A 141 -14.44 -4.61 -1.27
CA PRO A 141 -15.81 -4.47 -0.82
C PRO A 141 -16.06 -5.25 0.50
N PRO A 142 -17.00 -4.81 1.36
CA PRO A 142 -17.22 -5.41 2.68
C PRO A 142 -17.43 -6.94 2.69
N GLN A 143 -18.01 -7.50 1.63
CA GLN A 143 -18.24 -8.94 1.48
C GLN A 143 -16.96 -9.76 1.24
N TYR A 144 -15.91 -9.14 0.68
CA TYR A 144 -14.63 -9.78 0.33
C TYR A 144 -13.49 -9.46 1.31
N GLN A 145 -13.70 -8.52 2.23
CA GLN A 145 -12.71 -8.21 3.28
C GLN A 145 -12.53 -9.38 4.25
N SER A 146 -11.29 -9.87 4.35
CA SER A 146 -10.89 -10.84 5.38
C SER A 146 -10.74 -10.20 6.76
N ILE A 147 -10.32 -8.95 6.82
CA ILE A 147 -10.05 -8.20 8.06
C ILE A 147 -10.90 -6.93 8.03
N LYS A 148 -11.98 -6.91 8.81
CA LYS A 148 -12.90 -5.75 8.86
C LYS A 148 -12.56 -4.74 9.94
N ALA A 149 -11.74 -5.14 10.91
CA ALA A 149 -11.41 -4.34 12.09
C ALA A 149 -10.36 -3.24 11.82
N ILE A 150 -9.71 -3.26 10.65
CA ILE A 150 -8.64 -2.33 10.27
C ILE A 150 -8.84 -1.95 8.82
N TRP A 151 -8.88 -0.66 8.53
CA TRP A 151 -8.98 -0.19 7.16
C TRP A 151 -7.67 -0.48 6.41
N HIS A 152 -7.78 -0.93 5.16
CA HIS A 152 -6.63 -1.13 4.30
C HIS A 152 -6.97 -1.00 2.82
N ALA A 153 -6.05 -0.43 2.07
CA ALA A 153 -6.04 -0.44 0.62
C ALA A 153 -5.06 -1.49 0.11
N HIS A 154 -5.43 -2.15 -0.99
CA HIS A 154 -4.59 -3.06 -1.75
C HIS A 154 -3.99 -2.30 -2.93
N VAL A 155 -2.69 -2.42 -3.11
CA VAL A 155 -1.92 -1.78 -4.19
C VAL A 155 -1.23 -2.88 -4.99
N MET A 156 -1.58 -2.98 -6.26
CA MET A 156 -0.88 -3.82 -7.23
C MET A 156 0.21 -2.97 -7.87
N VAL A 157 1.47 -3.42 -7.79
CA VAL A 157 2.62 -2.66 -8.30
C VAL A 157 3.31 -3.47 -9.39
N LYS A 158 3.71 -2.78 -10.47
CA LYS A 158 4.55 -3.32 -11.54
C LYS A 158 5.89 -2.59 -11.56
N GLY A 159 6.99 -3.33 -11.57
CA GLY A 159 8.35 -2.77 -11.64
C GLY A 159 8.70 -1.88 -10.45
N LEU A 160 8.51 -2.39 -9.23
CA LEU A 160 8.89 -1.68 -8.00
C LEU A 160 10.42 -1.51 -7.95
N LYS A 161 10.88 -0.29 -7.65
CA LYS A 161 12.30 0.04 -7.46
C LYS A 161 12.66 -0.17 -5.99
N GLU A 162 13.03 -1.39 -5.63
CA GLU A 162 13.25 -1.82 -4.24
C GLU A 162 14.15 -0.85 -3.44
N GLU A 163 15.28 -0.47 -4.03
CA GLU A 163 16.31 0.37 -3.40
C GLU A 163 15.82 1.79 -3.05
N HIS A 164 14.70 2.21 -3.61
CA HIS A 164 14.08 3.51 -3.39
C HIS A 164 12.70 3.41 -2.73
N SER A 165 12.25 2.19 -2.46
CA SER A 165 10.96 1.96 -1.82
C SER A 165 11.06 2.11 -0.30
N HIS A 166 9.99 2.61 0.30
CA HIS A 166 9.83 2.69 1.75
C HIS A 166 8.68 1.79 2.17
N ILE A 167 9.01 0.50 2.32
CA ILE A 167 8.11 -0.52 2.86
C ILE A 167 8.39 -0.63 4.37
N SER A 168 7.37 -0.42 5.19
CA SER A 168 7.44 -0.50 6.64
C SER A 168 7.86 -1.89 7.10
N ALA A 169 8.78 -1.96 8.06
CA ALA A 169 8.96 -3.16 8.86
C ALA A 169 7.79 -3.34 9.86
N PRO A 170 7.47 -4.56 10.33
CA PRO A 170 6.53 -4.76 11.43
C PRO A 170 6.91 -3.92 12.65
N GLY A 171 5.96 -3.12 13.17
CA GLY A 171 6.19 -2.21 14.30
C GLY A 171 6.88 -0.88 13.95
N GLU A 172 7.29 -0.67 12.70
CA GLU A 172 7.74 0.64 12.20
C GLU A 172 6.51 1.50 11.86
N VAL A 173 5.85 1.95 12.90
CA VAL A 173 4.59 2.68 12.79
C VAL A 173 4.87 4.17 12.62
N GLU A 174 4.24 4.78 11.62
CA GLU A 174 4.29 6.22 11.43
C GLU A 174 2.93 6.84 11.73
N VAL A 175 2.93 7.89 12.56
CA VAL A 175 1.76 8.74 12.76
C VAL A 175 1.64 9.68 11.57
N LEU A 176 0.52 9.60 10.86
CA LEU A 176 0.21 10.43 9.71
C LEU A 176 -0.89 11.43 10.08
N ASP A 177 -0.64 12.72 9.89
CA ASP A 177 -1.71 13.68 9.65
C ASP A 177 -2.00 13.72 8.14
N PRO A 178 -3.16 13.24 7.66
CA PRO A 178 -3.44 13.14 6.23
C PRO A 178 -3.42 14.48 5.50
N GLU A 179 -3.88 15.56 6.14
CA GLU A 179 -3.93 16.88 5.51
C GLU A 179 -2.51 17.46 5.42
N ALA A 180 -1.76 17.42 6.52
CA ALA A 180 -0.37 17.86 6.52
C ALA A 180 0.48 17.06 5.53
N TYR A 181 0.23 15.75 5.41
CA TYR A 181 0.91 14.88 4.46
C TYR A 181 0.62 15.29 3.00
N LEU A 182 -0.65 15.56 2.66
CA LEU A 182 -1.02 16.03 1.33
C LEU A 182 -0.38 17.38 0.99
N GLN A 183 -0.39 18.33 1.92
CA GLN A 183 0.22 19.63 1.71
C GLN A 183 1.74 19.51 1.49
N ALA A 184 2.42 18.69 2.30
CA ALA A 184 3.83 18.41 2.13
C ALA A 184 4.14 17.72 0.80
N SER A 185 3.30 16.77 0.38
CA SER A 185 3.43 16.05 -0.88
C SER A 185 3.30 16.98 -2.09
N ARG A 186 2.29 17.85 -2.10
CA ARG A 186 2.07 18.86 -3.16
C ARG A 186 3.27 19.80 -3.28
N ARG A 187 3.76 20.32 -2.15
CA ARG A 187 4.94 21.19 -2.12
C ARG A 187 6.18 20.51 -2.73
N ARG A 188 6.43 19.23 -2.41
CA ARG A 188 7.55 18.47 -3.00
C ARG A 188 7.45 18.36 -4.52
N VAL A 189 6.24 18.14 -5.05
CA VAL A 189 6.00 18.09 -6.50
C VAL A 189 6.28 19.45 -7.14
N GLU A 190 5.77 20.53 -6.55
CA GLU A 190 5.99 21.90 -7.05
C GLU A 190 7.48 22.29 -7.03
N GLU A 191 8.19 22.00 -5.94
CA GLU A 191 9.63 22.25 -5.81
C GLU A 191 10.45 21.42 -6.82
N GLY A 192 10.09 20.15 -7.02
CA GLY A 192 10.74 19.28 -8.02
C GLY A 192 10.55 19.79 -9.45
N GLN A 193 9.36 20.26 -9.79
CA GLN A 193 9.07 20.86 -11.10
C GLN A 193 9.83 22.18 -11.30
N ALA A 194 9.85 23.05 -10.28
CA ALA A 194 10.59 24.31 -10.33
C ALA A 194 12.10 24.08 -10.51
N GLY A 195 12.68 23.10 -9.81
CA GLY A 195 14.09 22.71 -9.94
C GLY A 195 14.44 22.19 -11.34
N GLN A 196 13.58 21.35 -11.93
CA GLN A 196 13.77 20.86 -13.29
C GLN A 196 13.66 21.98 -14.34
N ALA A 197 12.71 22.91 -14.18
CA ALA A 197 12.55 24.06 -15.06
C ALA A 197 13.78 24.99 -15.00
N ALA A 198 14.32 25.24 -13.80
CA ALA A 198 15.53 26.05 -13.63
C ALA A 198 16.77 25.38 -14.25
N ALA A 199 16.92 24.05 -14.09
CA ALA A 199 18.01 23.29 -14.69
C ALA A 199 17.96 23.31 -16.23
N ALA A 200 16.77 23.19 -16.82
CA ALA A 200 16.57 23.29 -18.27
C ALA A 200 16.90 24.70 -18.81
N ALA A 201 16.52 25.76 -18.09
CA ALA A 201 16.83 27.14 -18.45
C ALA A 201 18.34 27.45 -18.40
N GLY A 202 19.07 26.87 -17.43
CA GLY A 202 20.53 27.02 -17.32
C GLY A 202 21.31 26.35 -18.45
N GLN A 203 20.82 25.22 -18.96
CA GLN A 203 21.46 24.50 -20.09
C GLN A 203 21.19 25.17 -21.44
N GLY A 204 20.05 25.85 -21.62
CA GLY A 204 19.74 26.62 -22.83
C GLY A 204 20.62 27.86 -23.02
N ALA A 205 21.12 28.47 -21.94
CA ALA A 205 21.96 29.66 -22.01
C ALA A 205 23.44 29.39 -22.37
N ALA A 206 23.91 28.14 -22.22
CA ALA A 206 25.31 27.77 -22.49
C ALA A 206 25.58 27.36 -23.95
N GLY A 207 24.56 27.25 -24.81
CA GLY A 207 24.66 26.69 -26.16
C GLY A 207 24.82 27.69 -27.32
N THR A 208 24.71 29.00 -27.10
CA THR A 208 24.66 30.00 -28.19
C THR A 208 26.00 30.66 -28.53
N GLY A 209 27.14 30.08 -28.11
CA GLY A 209 28.45 30.72 -28.16
C GLY A 209 29.50 30.05 -29.03
N GLN A 210 29.20 29.47 -30.20
CA GLN A 210 30.24 29.05 -31.15
C GLN A 210 29.72 28.90 -32.59
N SER A 211 29.70 30.01 -33.33
CA SER A 211 29.83 30.00 -34.79
C SER A 211 30.15 31.41 -35.28
N ALA A 212 31.40 31.65 -35.66
CA ALA A 212 31.80 32.42 -36.84
C ALA A 212 33.30 32.77 -36.77
N SER A 213 34.14 31.96 -37.41
CA SER A 213 35.35 32.48 -38.04
C SER A 213 35.51 31.79 -39.38
N GLY A 214 34.81 32.34 -40.37
CA GLY A 214 35.03 32.05 -41.78
C GLY A 214 36.31 32.71 -42.28
N THR A 215 36.96 31.98 -43.19
CA THR A 215 37.69 32.45 -44.38
C THR A 215 38.85 33.44 -44.20
N ARG A 216 40.04 33.02 -44.69
CA ARG A 216 40.60 33.53 -45.96
C ARG A 216 41.86 32.78 -46.40
N SER A 217 41.88 32.56 -47.72
CA SER A 217 43.02 32.47 -48.66
C SER A 217 44.01 31.33 -48.53
#